data_AF-A0A090WIT9-F1
#
_entry.id   AF-A0A090WIT9-F1
#
_cell.length_a   1.000
_cell.length_b   1.000
_cell.length_c   1.000
_cell.angle_alpha   90.00
_cell.angle_beta   90.00
_cell.angle_gamma   90.00
#
_symmetry.space_group_name_H-M   'P 1'
#
loop_
_entity.id
_entity.type
_entity.pdbx_description
1 polymer ?
#
loop_
_entity_poly.entity_id
_entity_poly.type
_entity_poly.pdbx_seq_one_letter_code
_entity_poly.pdbx_strand_id
1 'polypeptide(L)'
;MVLILSAAFAQAQIGGRTTYQFLNLPAGTKQAALGGRVLTGVDYDPTSGIFNPATINPKMDNQLQVNYANYLGDVNYGTAAYAYTWDRHVQTFHVGVTYLDYGTFDGYNEQGVSTGEFGGNEVAISAGYAYNIPFSDIYLGANVKVISSKLEQYTSLGGAIDFGALYYNEDKDIRVALVVRNIGTQFTPYNEVYEKLPLEVALGFSNNMRNLPLRLHVTLENLQQWNIAFSNDANAQTDLDGNVIEDKPGFFNNALRHTVFGVEIFPEQAFQVRLGYNFRRAQELSIQDTRAFSGVSAGFSLKINKMRFSYTHARYTLASHTSLFGGVNINLQ
;
A
#
# COMPACT_ATOMS: atom_id res chain seq x y z
N MET A 1 -50.10 -10.77 -26.47
CA MET A 1 -49.22 -10.56 -25.30
C MET A 1 -47.83 -10.26 -25.86
N VAL A 2 -47.44 -8.99 -25.90
CA VAL A 2 -46.16 -8.56 -26.48
C VAL A 2 -45.14 -8.56 -25.35
N LEU A 3 -44.12 -9.42 -25.46
CA LEU A 3 -43.01 -9.48 -24.52
C LEU A 3 -41.97 -8.43 -24.97
N ILE A 4 -41.82 -7.36 -24.20
CA ILE A 4 -40.75 -6.37 -24.41
C ILE A 4 -39.51 -6.87 -23.65
N LEU A 5 -38.48 -7.28 -24.38
CA LEU A 5 -37.18 -7.63 -23.83
C LEU A 5 -36.38 -6.32 -23.68
N SER A 6 -36.26 -5.78 -22.47
CA SER A 6 -35.37 -4.65 -22.20
C SER A 6 -33.95 -5.17 -21.99
N ALA A 7 -33.06 -4.91 -22.96
CA ALA A 7 -31.62 -5.08 -22.77
C ALA A 7 -31.12 -4.00 -21.80
N ALA A 8 -30.97 -4.35 -20.52
CA ALA A 8 -30.24 -3.53 -19.59
C ALA A 8 -28.75 -3.63 -19.93
N PHE A 9 -28.16 -2.52 -20.38
CA PHE A 9 -26.71 -2.41 -20.44
C PHE A 9 -26.18 -2.43 -19.01
N ALA A 10 -25.69 -3.58 -18.57
CA ALA A 10 -24.91 -3.66 -17.34
C ALA A 10 -23.61 -2.88 -17.56
N GLN A 11 -23.48 -1.71 -16.93
CA GLN A 11 -22.19 -1.06 -16.75
C GLN A 11 -21.42 -1.92 -15.75
N ALA A 12 -20.48 -2.74 -16.23
CA ALA A 12 -19.58 -3.47 -15.35
C ALA A 12 -18.66 -2.48 -14.62
N GLN A 13 -18.65 -2.57 -13.29
CA GLN A 13 -17.67 -2.04 -12.33
C GLN A 13 -16.71 -0.94 -12.85
N ILE A 14 -16.90 0.28 -12.35
CA ILE A 14 -15.98 1.42 -12.50
C ILE A 14 -14.66 1.19 -11.71
N GLY A 15 -14.61 0.15 -10.87
CA GLY A 15 -13.45 -0.26 -10.08
C GLY A 15 -12.45 -1.08 -10.88
N GLY A 16 -11.15 -0.87 -10.63
CA GLY A 16 -10.07 -1.61 -11.31
C GLY A 16 -9.50 -0.92 -12.55
N ARG A 17 -9.11 0.36 -12.44
CA ARG A 17 -8.55 1.15 -13.57
C ARG A 17 -7.18 0.66 -14.06
N THR A 18 -6.49 -0.14 -13.27
CA THR A 18 -5.13 -0.61 -13.53
C THR A 18 -4.97 -2.03 -13.02
N THR A 19 -4.11 -2.78 -13.69
CA THR A 19 -3.72 -4.13 -13.27
C THR A 19 -2.74 -4.10 -12.08
N TYR A 20 -2.44 -5.26 -11.49
CA TYR A 20 -1.47 -5.43 -10.39
C TYR A 20 -1.67 -4.50 -9.19
N GLN A 21 -2.91 -4.28 -8.75
CA GLN A 21 -3.24 -3.39 -7.63
C GLN A 21 -2.54 -3.77 -6.32
N PHE A 22 -2.16 -5.03 -6.16
CA PHE A 22 -1.45 -5.52 -4.97
C PHE A 22 -0.14 -4.77 -4.69
N LEU A 23 0.47 -4.14 -5.71
CA LEU A 23 1.66 -3.29 -5.58
C LEU A 23 1.45 -2.07 -4.67
N ASN A 24 0.20 -1.66 -4.45
CA ASN A 24 -0.17 -0.53 -3.59
C ASN A 24 -0.62 -0.94 -2.19
N LEU A 25 -0.57 -2.23 -1.86
CA LEU A 25 -0.81 -2.71 -0.50
C LEU A 25 0.35 -2.31 0.42
N PRO A 26 0.10 -2.06 1.72
CA PRO A 26 1.14 -1.69 2.65
C PRO A 26 2.21 -2.78 2.79
N ALA A 27 3.48 -2.42 2.58
CA ALA A 27 4.60 -3.38 2.57
C ALA A 27 5.00 -3.90 3.95
N GLY A 28 4.52 -3.29 5.04
CA GLY A 28 4.86 -3.72 6.39
C GLY A 28 3.92 -3.20 7.46
N THR A 29 3.99 -3.80 8.65
CA THR A 29 3.11 -3.46 9.78
C THR A 29 3.22 -2.00 10.19
N LYS A 30 4.45 -1.43 10.19
CA LYS A 30 4.67 -0.02 10.51
C LYS A 30 3.89 0.89 9.56
N GLN A 31 3.97 0.60 8.27
CA GLN A 31 3.28 1.38 7.24
C GLN A 31 1.76 1.22 7.37
N ALA A 32 1.27 0.01 7.57
CA ALA A 32 -0.16 -0.26 7.78
C ALA A 32 -0.72 0.49 9.00
N ALA A 33 0.04 0.59 10.10
CA ALA A 33 -0.40 1.26 11.33
C ALA A 33 -0.52 2.77 11.16
N LEU A 34 0.35 3.36 10.34
CA LEU A 34 0.45 4.79 10.07
C LEU A 34 -0.44 5.23 8.89
N GLY A 35 -1.55 4.53 8.64
CA GLY A 35 -2.53 4.89 7.61
C GLY A 35 -2.25 4.32 6.22
N GLY A 36 -1.27 3.40 6.10
CA GLY A 36 -0.98 2.66 4.87
C GLY A 36 -0.01 3.35 3.90
N ARG A 37 0.42 4.59 4.19
CA ARG A 37 1.32 5.37 3.34
C ARG A 37 2.38 6.10 4.15
N VAL A 38 3.58 5.53 4.18
CA VAL A 38 4.75 6.12 4.84
C VAL A 38 5.92 6.08 3.87
N LEU A 39 6.47 7.25 3.55
CA LEU A 39 7.55 7.41 2.57
C LEU A 39 8.88 7.82 3.21
N THR A 40 8.88 8.20 4.49
CA THR A 40 10.04 8.80 5.18
C THR A 40 10.70 7.87 6.20
N GLY A 41 10.46 6.55 6.05
CA GLY A 41 10.89 5.51 6.98
C GLY A 41 12.38 5.18 6.91
N VAL A 42 13.24 6.12 7.34
CA VAL A 42 14.69 5.86 7.51
C VAL A 42 14.93 5.24 8.88
N ASP A 43 14.93 3.91 8.95
CA ASP A 43 15.26 3.13 10.15
C ASP A 43 15.78 1.72 9.77
N TYR A 44 15.68 0.75 10.69
CA TYR A 44 16.16 -0.63 10.56
C TYR A 44 15.21 -1.53 9.73
N ASP A 45 13.99 -1.08 9.42
CA ASP A 45 12.95 -1.87 8.75
C ASP A 45 13.19 -1.87 7.23
N PRO A 46 13.62 -3.00 6.63
CA PRO A 46 13.90 -3.08 5.20
C PRO A 46 12.66 -2.90 4.33
N THR A 47 11.44 -3.09 4.84
CA THR A 47 10.20 -2.97 4.03
C THR A 47 9.94 -1.54 3.57
N SER A 48 10.52 -0.54 4.26
CA SER A 48 10.48 0.85 3.79
C SER A 48 11.10 1.01 2.40
N GLY A 49 12.14 0.22 2.08
CA GLY A 49 12.79 0.20 0.77
C GLY A 49 11.89 -0.31 -0.36
N ILE A 50 10.92 -1.19 -0.08
CA ILE A 50 9.92 -1.65 -1.05
C ILE A 50 9.03 -0.48 -1.51
N PHE A 51 8.72 0.45 -0.60
CA PHE A 51 7.77 1.53 -0.87
C PHE A 51 8.44 2.84 -1.28
N ASN A 52 9.58 3.16 -0.69
CA ASN A 52 10.45 4.25 -1.11
C ASN A 52 11.90 3.76 -1.18
N PRO A 53 12.47 3.54 -2.38
CA PRO A 53 13.86 3.09 -2.46
C PRO A 53 14.85 4.09 -1.85
N ALA A 54 14.56 5.39 -1.79
CA ALA A 54 15.46 6.38 -1.20
C ALA A 54 15.61 6.27 0.33
N THR A 55 14.82 5.42 1.01
CA THR A 55 14.99 5.15 2.45
C THR A 55 15.94 3.99 2.73
N ILE A 56 16.39 3.25 1.70
CA ILE A 56 17.38 2.18 1.86
C ILE A 56 18.64 2.77 2.50
N ASN A 57 19.06 2.21 3.62
CA ASN A 57 20.13 2.79 4.43
C ASN A 57 20.92 1.73 5.21
N PRO A 58 22.13 2.06 5.70
CA PRO A 58 22.99 1.09 6.38
C PRO A 58 22.41 0.49 7.68
N LYS A 59 21.42 1.11 8.33
CA LYS A 59 20.77 0.53 9.53
C LYS A 59 19.95 -0.72 9.20
N MET A 60 19.62 -0.94 7.93
CA MET A 60 18.93 -2.13 7.45
C MET A 60 19.87 -3.32 7.24
N ASP A 61 21.18 -3.13 7.37
CA ASP A 61 22.14 -4.20 7.14
C ASP A 61 21.83 -5.45 7.99
N ASN A 62 21.77 -6.61 7.32
CA ASN A 62 21.44 -7.91 7.93
C ASN A 62 20.08 -7.92 8.68
N GLN A 63 19.16 -7.02 8.32
CA GLN A 63 17.78 -7.04 8.80
C GLN A 63 16.93 -7.85 7.85
N LEU A 64 16.30 -8.90 8.37
CA LEU A 64 15.24 -9.64 7.69
C LEU A 64 13.90 -9.22 8.29
N GLN A 65 12.92 -8.95 7.45
CA GLN A 65 11.56 -8.71 7.89
C GLN A 65 10.57 -9.52 7.09
N VAL A 66 9.64 -10.15 7.80
CA VAL A 66 8.54 -10.88 7.22
C VAL A 66 7.26 -10.34 7.83
N ASN A 67 6.30 -9.98 6.99
CA ASN A 67 4.96 -9.57 7.39
C ASN A 67 3.93 -10.47 6.72
N TYR A 68 2.83 -10.68 7.43
CA TYR A 68 1.67 -11.41 6.99
C TYR A 68 0.43 -10.62 7.36
N ALA A 69 -0.55 -10.61 6.47
CA ALA A 69 -1.86 -10.08 6.74
C ALA A 69 -2.95 -10.99 6.19
N ASN A 70 -3.99 -11.17 7.00
CA ASN A 70 -5.27 -11.65 6.53
C ASN A 70 -6.10 -10.42 6.14
N TYR A 71 -6.41 -10.34 4.86
CA TYR A 71 -7.14 -9.24 4.22
C TYR A 71 -8.61 -9.65 4.00
N LEU A 72 -9.41 -8.73 3.45
CA LEU A 72 -10.84 -8.93 3.24
C LEU A 72 -11.14 -10.20 2.41
N GLY A 73 -12.11 -11.02 2.85
CA GLY A 73 -12.64 -12.13 2.06
C GLY A 73 -11.66 -13.29 1.86
N ASP A 74 -10.98 -13.71 2.94
CA ASP A 74 -10.00 -14.81 2.96
C ASP A 74 -8.75 -14.60 2.10
N VAL A 75 -8.57 -13.38 1.55
CA VAL A 75 -7.38 -12.96 0.83
C VAL A 75 -6.20 -12.89 1.81
N ASN A 76 -5.11 -13.60 1.51
CA ASN A 76 -3.91 -13.60 2.34
C ASN A 76 -2.80 -12.85 1.62
N TYR A 77 -2.13 -11.96 2.34
CA TYR A 77 -1.11 -11.07 1.80
C TYR A 77 0.15 -11.18 2.66
N GLY A 78 1.32 -11.21 2.02
CA GLY A 78 2.59 -11.34 2.72
C GLY A 78 3.69 -10.53 2.04
N THR A 79 4.66 -10.12 2.85
CA THR A 79 5.87 -9.46 2.35
C THR A 79 7.08 -9.99 3.08
N ALA A 80 8.19 -10.12 2.38
CA ALA A 80 9.50 -10.34 2.97
C ALA A 80 10.49 -9.32 2.41
N ALA A 81 11.34 -8.75 3.25
CA ALA A 81 12.37 -7.81 2.83
C ALA A 81 13.68 -8.09 3.56
N TYR A 82 14.78 -7.94 2.85
CA TYR A 82 16.13 -8.12 3.37
C TYR A 82 17.05 -7.07 2.78
N ALA A 83 17.99 -6.59 3.59
CA ALA A 83 19.01 -5.66 3.13
C ALA A 83 20.40 -6.06 3.61
N TYR A 84 21.39 -5.81 2.76
CA TYR A 84 22.78 -6.17 2.99
C TYR A 84 23.71 -5.06 2.53
N THR A 85 24.65 -4.69 3.39
CA THR A 85 25.68 -3.68 3.10
C THR A 85 26.99 -4.39 2.83
N TRP A 86 27.46 -4.29 1.58
CA TRP A 86 28.68 -4.97 1.14
C TRP A 86 29.95 -4.33 1.72
N ASP A 87 30.02 -3.01 1.75
CA ASP A 87 31.11 -2.25 2.36
C ASP A 87 30.58 -0.88 2.80
N ARG A 88 31.22 -0.18 3.75
CA ARG A 88 30.83 1.19 4.12
C ARG A 88 30.98 2.18 2.95
N HIS A 89 31.79 1.86 1.94
CA HIS A 89 31.88 2.59 0.69
C HIS A 89 30.90 2.09 -0.40
N VAL A 90 30.41 0.84 -0.29
CA VAL A 90 29.47 0.21 -1.22
C VAL A 90 28.08 0.19 -0.58
N GLN A 91 27.22 1.08 -1.07
CA GLN A 91 25.90 1.34 -0.48
C GLN A 91 25.02 0.08 -0.35
N THR A 92 24.05 0.14 0.56
CA THR A 92 23.19 -0.99 0.95
C THR A 92 22.33 -1.48 -0.21
N PHE A 93 22.36 -2.80 -0.45
CA PHE A 93 21.46 -3.48 -1.38
C PHE A 93 20.20 -3.93 -0.65
N HIS A 94 19.05 -3.82 -1.32
CA HIS A 94 17.76 -4.22 -0.79
C HIS A 94 17.08 -5.20 -1.74
N VAL A 95 16.46 -6.25 -1.19
CA VAL A 95 15.61 -7.18 -1.93
C VAL A 95 14.32 -7.36 -1.16
N GLY A 96 13.18 -7.31 -1.85
CA GLY A 96 11.87 -7.51 -1.27
C GLY A 96 10.97 -8.37 -2.14
N VAL A 97 10.09 -9.13 -1.52
CA VAL A 97 9.04 -9.92 -2.17
C VAL A 97 7.71 -9.54 -1.56
N THR A 98 6.71 -9.35 -2.42
CA THR A 98 5.32 -9.13 -2.04
C THR A 98 4.49 -10.23 -2.69
N TYR A 99 3.65 -10.90 -1.91
CA TYR A 99 2.79 -12.00 -2.34
C TYR A 99 1.34 -11.72 -1.93
N LEU A 100 0.41 -11.99 -2.83
CA LEU A 100 -1.03 -11.92 -2.59
C LEU A 100 -1.67 -13.22 -3.06
N ASP A 101 -2.50 -13.81 -2.22
CA ASP A 101 -3.29 -15.00 -2.49
C ASP A 101 -4.75 -14.64 -2.29
N TYR A 102 -5.55 -14.80 -3.34
CA TYR A 102 -6.97 -14.48 -3.30
C TYR A 102 -7.81 -15.58 -2.62
N GLY A 103 -7.21 -16.72 -2.29
CA GLY A 103 -7.93 -17.90 -1.81
C GLY A 103 -8.58 -18.67 -2.95
N THR A 104 -9.56 -19.50 -2.59
CA THR A 104 -10.35 -20.31 -3.53
C THR A 104 -11.80 -19.83 -3.54
N PHE A 105 -12.39 -19.83 -4.73
CA PHE A 105 -13.77 -19.44 -5.00
C PHE A 105 -14.48 -20.59 -5.69
N ASP A 106 -15.75 -20.80 -5.34
CA ASP A 106 -16.62 -21.74 -6.04
C ASP A 106 -17.05 -21.15 -7.39
N GLY A 107 -16.70 -21.83 -8.48
CA GLY A 107 -17.14 -21.48 -9.82
C GLY A 107 -18.53 -22.02 -10.14
N TYR A 108 -19.35 -21.20 -10.77
CA TYR A 108 -20.65 -21.57 -11.32
C TYR A 108 -20.83 -20.96 -12.71
N ASN A 109 -21.44 -21.69 -13.63
CA ASN A 109 -21.82 -21.15 -14.93
C ASN A 109 -23.12 -20.32 -14.83
N GLU A 110 -23.54 -19.71 -15.94
CA GLU A 110 -24.77 -18.89 -16.04
C GLU A 110 -26.05 -19.63 -15.64
N GLN A 111 -26.03 -20.97 -15.65
CA GLN A 111 -27.15 -21.84 -15.30
C GLN A 111 -27.10 -22.29 -13.83
N GLY A 112 -26.13 -21.82 -13.04
CA GLY A 112 -25.93 -22.20 -11.65
C GLY A 112 -25.32 -23.59 -11.46
N VAL A 113 -24.76 -24.19 -12.51
CA VAL A 113 -24.06 -25.48 -12.42
C VAL A 113 -22.61 -25.20 -12.03
N SER A 114 -22.10 -25.91 -11.02
CA SER A 114 -20.73 -25.74 -10.55
C SER A 114 -19.72 -26.09 -11.65
N THR A 115 -18.71 -25.23 -11.82
CA THR A 115 -17.58 -25.39 -12.75
C THR A 115 -16.29 -25.80 -12.04
N GLY A 116 -16.36 -26.11 -10.74
CA GLY A 116 -15.20 -26.38 -9.88
C GLY A 116 -14.68 -25.12 -9.17
N GLU A 117 -13.67 -25.31 -8.32
CA GLU A 117 -13.02 -24.21 -7.60
C GLU A 117 -11.97 -23.50 -8.49
N PHE A 118 -11.89 -22.18 -8.38
CA PHE A 118 -10.83 -21.38 -8.98
C PHE A 118 -10.18 -20.47 -7.94
N GLY A 119 -8.94 -20.05 -8.18
CA GLY A 119 -8.23 -19.15 -7.29
C GLY A 119 -7.30 -18.24 -8.07
N GLY A 120 -6.51 -17.45 -7.34
CA GLY A 120 -5.52 -16.58 -7.97
C GLY A 120 -4.44 -16.18 -6.99
N ASN A 121 -3.25 -15.94 -7.52
CA ASN A 121 -2.13 -15.48 -6.73
C ASN A 121 -1.25 -14.52 -7.54
N GLU A 122 -0.67 -13.54 -6.86
CA GLU A 122 0.22 -12.56 -7.43
C GLU A 122 1.51 -12.48 -6.61
N VAL A 123 2.62 -12.25 -7.30
CA VAL A 123 3.92 -12.08 -6.69
C VAL A 123 4.68 -10.95 -7.40
N ALA A 124 5.31 -10.08 -6.60
CA ALA A 124 6.27 -9.11 -7.08
C ALA A 124 7.60 -9.33 -6.34
N ILE A 125 8.67 -9.50 -7.10
CA ILE A 125 10.04 -9.51 -6.59
C ILE A 125 10.66 -8.17 -6.95
N SER A 126 11.30 -7.53 -5.98
CA SER A 126 11.91 -6.21 -6.10
C SER A 126 13.36 -6.24 -5.65
N ALA A 127 14.21 -5.51 -6.37
CA ALA A 127 15.57 -5.22 -5.97
C ALA A 127 15.78 -3.71 -6.01
N GLY A 128 16.47 -3.19 -4.99
CA GLY A 128 16.56 -1.77 -4.72
C GLY A 128 17.95 -1.31 -4.33
N TYR A 129 18.22 -0.05 -4.64
CA TYR A 129 19.46 0.63 -4.29
C TYR A 129 19.20 2.11 -4.00
N ALA A 130 19.94 2.68 -3.04
CA ALA A 130 19.90 4.10 -2.73
C ALA A 130 21.29 4.72 -2.71
N TYR A 131 21.37 5.89 -3.32
CA TYR A 131 22.54 6.75 -3.44
C TYR A 131 22.38 8.04 -2.66
N ASN A 132 23.29 8.27 -1.72
CA ASN A 132 23.44 9.56 -1.04
C ASN A 132 24.30 10.51 -1.88
N ILE A 133 23.77 11.70 -2.19
CA ILE A 133 24.50 12.73 -2.92
C ILE A 133 25.55 13.35 -1.98
N PRO A 134 26.86 13.28 -2.34
CA PRO A 134 27.93 13.80 -1.49
C PRO A 134 27.72 15.27 -1.10
N PHE A 135 28.06 15.60 0.15
CA PHE A 135 27.94 16.96 0.71
C PHE A 135 26.52 17.53 0.73
N SER A 136 25.50 16.66 0.76
CA SER A 136 24.10 17.07 0.87
C SER A 136 23.30 16.12 1.76
N ASP A 137 22.12 16.57 2.16
CA ASP A 137 21.13 15.81 2.91
C ASP A 137 20.16 15.04 1.98
N ILE A 138 20.56 14.78 0.72
CA ILE A 138 19.68 14.24 -0.32
C ILE A 138 20.07 12.81 -0.68
N TYR A 139 19.08 11.92 -0.62
CA TYR A 139 19.17 10.52 -1.00
C TYR A 139 18.27 10.27 -2.20
N LEU A 140 18.78 9.58 -3.20
CA LEU A 140 18.04 9.11 -4.37
C LEU A 140 17.99 7.59 -4.33
N GLY A 141 16.91 6.99 -4.76
CA GLY A 141 16.82 5.54 -4.83
C GLY A 141 16.02 5.07 -6.03
N ALA A 142 16.30 3.83 -6.45
CA ALA A 142 15.52 3.15 -7.47
C ALA A 142 15.24 1.70 -7.06
N ASN A 143 14.06 1.21 -7.44
CA ASN A 143 13.71 -0.21 -7.39
C ASN A 143 13.40 -0.72 -8.80
N VAL A 144 13.76 -1.96 -9.08
CA VAL A 144 13.25 -2.72 -10.22
C VAL A 144 12.37 -3.84 -9.69
N LYS A 145 11.22 -4.07 -10.32
CA LYS A 145 10.24 -5.09 -9.96
C LYS A 145 9.96 -6.01 -11.13
N VAL A 146 9.89 -7.31 -10.86
CA VAL A 146 9.33 -8.32 -11.75
C VAL A 146 8.04 -8.83 -11.10
N ILE A 147 6.97 -8.85 -11.89
CA ILE A 147 5.61 -9.11 -11.43
C ILE A 147 5.09 -10.32 -12.17
N SER A 148 4.48 -11.25 -11.43
CA SER A 148 3.75 -12.37 -11.97
C SER A 148 2.39 -12.44 -11.30
N SER A 149 1.35 -12.55 -12.09
CA SER A 149 -0.01 -12.66 -11.60
C SER A 149 -0.72 -13.79 -12.33
N LYS A 150 -1.37 -14.65 -11.57
CA LYS A 150 -2.18 -15.74 -12.07
C LYS A 150 -3.58 -15.57 -11.49
N LEU A 151 -4.56 -15.43 -12.37
CA LEU A 151 -5.98 -15.33 -12.03
C LEU A 151 -6.70 -16.46 -12.76
N GLU A 152 -7.16 -17.46 -12.02
CA GLU A 152 -7.70 -18.71 -12.56
C GLU A 152 -6.71 -19.37 -13.53
N GLN A 153 -7.01 -19.34 -14.84
CA GLN A 153 -6.23 -19.91 -15.92
C GLN A 153 -5.37 -18.86 -16.65
N TYR A 154 -5.62 -17.58 -16.41
CA TYR A 154 -4.92 -16.48 -17.06
C TYR A 154 -3.66 -16.12 -16.29
N THR A 155 -2.54 -15.97 -17.00
CA THR A 155 -1.26 -15.58 -16.42
C THR A 155 -0.74 -14.33 -17.10
N SER A 156 -0.28 -13.38 -16.31
CA SER A 156 0.31 -12.14 -16.77
C SER A 156 1.65 -11.89 -16.08
N LEU A 157 2.65 -11.54 -16.89
CA LEU A 157 3.98 -11.14 -16.44
C LEU A 157 4.18 -9.66 -16.74
N GLY A 158 4.81 -8.93 -15.83
CA GLY A 158 5.09 -7.52 -16.00
C GLY A 158 6.36 -7.08 -15.31
N GLY A 159 6.77 -5.85 -15.60
CA GLY A 159 7.92 -5.22 -14.95
C GLY A 159 7.62 -3.78 -14.62
N ALA A 160 8.21 -3.29 -13.53
CA ALA A 160 8.05 -1.92 -13.09
C ALA A 160 9.32 -1.36 -12.45
N ILE A 161 9.44 -0.04 -12.44
CA ILE A 161 10.51 0.69 -11.77
C ILE A 161 9.88 1.71 -10.83
N ASP A 162 10.50 1.89 -9.66
CA ASP A 162 10.19 2.99 -8.76
C ASP A 162 11.39 3.92 -8.64
N PHE A 163 11.12 5.21 -8.45
CA PHE A 163 12.12 6.23 -8.10
C PHE A 163 11.73 6.92 -6.81
N GLY A 164 12.71 7.14 -5.94
CA GLY A 164 12.57 7.88 -4.71
C GLY A 164 13.59 9.00 -4.62
N ALA A 165 13.17 10.13 -4.06
CA ALA A 165 14.05 11.18 -3.58
C ALA A 165 13.68 11.47 -2.12
N LEU A 166 14.66 11.63 -1.26
CA LEU A 166 14.50 11.89 0.15
C LEU A 166 15.47 12.99 0.57
N TYR A 167 14.95 14.07 1.13
CA TYR A 167 15.71 15.03 1.90
C TYR A 167 15.62 14.66 3.37
N TYR A 168 16.75 14.39 4.02
CA TYR A 168 16.83 14.04 5.44
C TYR A 168 17.85 14.92 6.15
N ASN A 169 17.35 15.87 6.93
CA ASN A 169 18.19 16.72 7.76
C ASN A 169 18.28 16.14 9.16
N GLU A 170 19.46 15.61 9.52
CA GLU A 170 19.69 14.96 10.81
C GLU A 170 19.56 15.94 11.98
N ASP A 171 20.04 17.18 11.83
CA ASP A 171 20.00 18.19 12.89
C ASP A 171 18.57 18.50 13.33
N LYS A 172 17.67 18.75 12.37
CA LYS A 172 16.27 19.11 12.62
C LYS A 172 15.35 17.91 12.74
N ASP A 173 15.85 16.71 12.43
CA ASP A 173 15.09 15.47 12.27
C ASP A 173 13.83 15.66 11.42
N ILE A 174 14.02 16.34 10.29
CA ILE A 174 12.99 16.60 9.26
C ILE A 174 13.29 15.72 8.06
N ARG A 175 12.25 15.07 7.54
CA ARG A 175 12.31 14.22 6.35
C ARG A 175 11.24 14.65 5.36
N VAL A 176 11.63 14.82 4.10
CA VAL A 176 10.73 15.08 2.98
C VAL A 176 11.04 14.08 1.89
N ALA A 177 10.05 13.34 1.41
CA ALA A 177 10.22 12.33 0.39
C ALA A 177 9.29 12.59 -0.80
N LEU A 178 9.79 12.45 -2.02
CA LEU A 178 9.01 12.36 -3.25
C LEU A 178 9.24 10.98 -3.85
N VAL A 179 8.17 10.27 -4.18
CA VAL A 179 8.26 8.92 -4.73
C VAL A 179 7.35 8.81 -5.96
N VAL A 180 7.89 8.19 -7.00
CA VAL A 180 7.13 7.77 -8.18
C VAL A 180 7.24 6.26 -8.30
N ARG A 181 6.13 5.55 -8.14
CA ARG A 181 6.07 4.08 -8.04
C ARG A 181 5.37 3.48 -9.24
N ASN A 182 5.76 2.27 -9.60
CA ASN A 182 5.11 1.41 -10.57
C ASN A 182 5.12 1.97 -12.01
N ILE A 183 6.20 2.63 -12.44
CA ILE A 183 6.40 2.98 -13.86
C ILE A 183 6.76 1.70 -14.60
N GLY A 184 5.87 1.20 -15.45
CA GLY A 184 6.12 -0.07 -16.13
C GLY A 184 5.00 -0.51 -17.06
N THR A 185 5.08 -1.78 -17.48
CA THR A 185 4.14 -2.40 -18.43
C THR A 185 4.02 -3.90 -18.18
N GLN A 186 2.96 -4.51 -18.72
CA GLN A 186 2.89 -5.96 -18.86
C GLN A 186 3.81 -6.40 -20.00
N PHE A 187 4.55 -7.49 -19.78
CA PHE A 187 5.25 -8.23 -20.82
C PHE A 187 4.29 -9.20 -21.51
N THR A 188 3.47 -9.89 -20.72
CA THR A 188 2.38 -10.75 -21.20
C THR A 188 1.07 -10.33 -20.53
N PRO A 189 0.02 -9.96 -21.29
CA PRO A 189 -1.27 -9.60 -20.73
C PRO A 189 -2.13 -10.84 -20.43
N TYR A 190 -3.23 -10.68 -19.67
CA TYR A 190 -4.13 -11.82 -19.32
C TYR A 190 -4.98 -12.28 -20.50
N ASN A 191 -5.52 -11.31 -21.23
CA ASN A 191 -6.14 -11.46 -22.54
C ASN A 191 -5.40 -10.49 -23.48
N GLU A 192 -5.60 -10.52 -24.79
CA GLU A 192 -4.81 -9.78 -25.80
C GLU A 192 -4.73 -8.24 -25.61
N VAL A 193 -5.32 -7.69 -24.55
CA VAL A 193 -5.31 -6.28 -24.16
C VAL A 193 -4.28 -6.02 -23.07
N TYR A 194 -3.37 -5.08 -23.35
CA TYR A 194 -2.44 -4.56 -22.37
C TYR A 194 -3.10 -3.52 -21.47
N GLU A 195 -3.02 -3.72 -20.16
CA GLU A 195 -3.53 -2.83 -19.13
C GLU A 195 -2.41 -2.00 -18.50
N LYS A 196 -2.78 -0.82 -17.99
CA LYS A 196 -1.81 0.06 -17.33
C LYS A 196 -1.50 -0.43 -15.92
N LEU A 197 -0.25 -0.25 -15.50
CA LEU A 197 0.18 -0.45 -14.12
C LEU A 197 -0.33 0.67 -13.19
N PRO A 198 -0.38 0.44 -11.87
CA PRO A 198 -0.93 1.38 -10.90
C PRO A 198 0.11 2.45 -10.53
N LEU A 199 0.45 3.32 -11.49
CA LEU A 199 1.37 4.43 -11.31
C LEU A 199 0.91 5.32 -10.15
N GLU A 200 1.82 5.60 -9.22
CA GLU A 200 1.57 6.45 -8.06
C GLU A 200 2.67 7.51 -7.92
N VAL A 201 2.28 8.77 -7.78
CA VAL A 201 3.15 9.87 -7.36
C VAL A 201 2.74 10.31 -5.98
N ALA A 202 3.66 10.32 -5.02
CA ALA A 202 3.36 10.63 -3.63
C ALA A 202 4.45 11.49 -2.98
N LEU A 203 4.04 12.38 -2.07
CA LEU A 203 4.91 13.25 -1.29
C LEU A 203 4.73 12.95 0.20
N GLY A 204 5.81 12.76 0.93
CA GLY A 204 5.81 12.45 2.35
C GLY A 204 6.59 13.48 3.14
N PHE A 205 6.10 13.83 4.31
CA PHE A 205 6.77 14.65 5.30
C PHE A 205 6.75 13.92 6.63
N SER A 206 7.86 13.95 7.37
CA SER A 206 7.84 13.60 8.78
C SER A 206 8.82 14.43 9.59
N ASN A 207 8.45 14.68 10.84
CA ASN A 207 9.32 15.34 11.79
C ASN A 207 9.28 14.62 13.13
N ASN A 208 10.46 14.36 13.68
CA ASN A 208 10.59 13.87 15.04
C ASN A 208 10.67 15.06 16.00
N MET A 209 9.83 15.03 17.04
CA MET A 209 9.78 16.09 18.03
C MET A 209 10.99 15.98 18.95
N ARG A 210 11.76 17.05 19.11
CA ARG A 210 12.95 17.03 19.98
C ARG A 210 12.64 16.86 21.46
N ASN A 211 11.49 17.37 21.90
CA ASN A 211 11.09 17.40 23.32
C ASN A 211 10.03 16.36 23.69
N LEU A 212 9.47 15.65 22.71
CA LEU A 212 8.44 14.64 22.91
C LEU A 212 8.88 13.37 22.19
N PRO A 213 8.66 12.17 22.75
CA PRO A 213 8.99 10.92 22.08
C PRO A 213 7.95 10.63 21.00
N LEU A 214 7.85 11.50 20.00
CA LEU A 214 6.78 11.50 19.02
C LEU A 214 7.31 11.93 17.65
N ARG A 215 6.94 11.17 16.62
CA ARG A 215 7.20 11.48 15.22
C ARG A 215 5.88 11.64 14.49
N LEU A 216 5.72 12.77 13.82
CA LEU A 216 4.56 13.04 12.97
C LEU A 216 4.86 12.64 11.53
N HIS A 217 3.86 12.11 10.85
CA HIS A 217 3.89 11.74 9.44
C HIS A 217 2.69 12.37 8.73
N VAL A 218 2.95 12.98 7.58
CA VAL A 218 1.95 13.46 6.64
C VAL A 218 2.34 12.97 5.27
N THR A 219 1.44 12.28 4.58
CA THR A 219 1.67 11.81 3.22
C THR A 219 0.56 12.30 2.32
N LEU A 220 0.91 12.83 1.16
CA LEU A 220 0.01 13.12 0.06
C LEU A 220 0.19 12.04 -1.01
N GLU A 221 -0.83 11.21 -1.24
CA GLU A 221 -0.80 10.11 -2.21
C GLU A 221 -1.51 10.47 -3.52
N ASN A 222 -1.27 9.71 -4.59
CA ASN A 222 -1.96 9.84 -5.88
C ASN A 222 -1.96 11.25 -6.51
N LEU A 223 -0.86 12.00 -6.35
CA LEU A 223 -0.73 13.38 -6.83
C LEU A 223 -0.87 13.55 -8.35
N GLN A 224 -0.66 12.47 -9.12
CA GLN A 224 -0.83 12.43 -10.57
C GLN A 224 -2.29 12.49 -11.03
N GLN A 225 -3.24 12.19 -10.13
CA GLN A 225 -4.68 12.22 -10.42
C GLN A 225 -5.36 13.12 -9.41
N TRP A 226 -5.84 14.30 -9.82
CA TRP A 226 -6.55 15.16 -8.88
C TRP A 226 -7.87 14.55 -8.43
N ASN A 227 -8.74 14.09 -9.35
CA ASN A 227 -10.01 13.51 -8.94
C ASN A 227 -9.87 12.00 -8.66
N ILE A 228 -9.66 11.66 -7.39
CA ILE A 228 -9.58 10.28 -6.88
C ILE A 228 -10.89 9.80 -6.26
N ALA A 229 -11.96 10.59 -6.36
CA ALA A 229 -13.26 10.22 -5.83
C ALA A 229 -13.78 8.97 -6.53
N PHE A 230 -14.21 8.00 -5.72
CA PHE A 230 -14.97 6.85 -6.17
C PHE A 230 -16.42 7.00 -5.69
N SER A 231 -17.39 6.92 -6.61
CA SER A 231 -18.79 6.76 -6.23
C SER A 231 -18.99 5.36 -5.69
N ASN A 232 -19.31 5.25 -4.41
CA ASN A 232 -19.70 3.98 -3.83
C ASN A 232 -21.17 3.71 -4.18
N ASP A 233 -21.45 2.67 -4.96
CA ASP A 233 -22.81 2.30 -5.38
C ASP A 233 -23.75 2.07 -4.19
N ALA A 234 -23.22 1.64 -3.03
CA ALA A 234 -23.99 1.48 -1.80
C ALA A 234 -24.49 2.81 -1.20
N ASN A 235 -23.88 3.93 -1.59
CA ASN A 235 -24.26 5.28 -1.19
C ASN A 235 -24.66 6.15 -2.41
N ALA A 236 -24.79 5.55 -3.59
CA ALA A 236 -25.16 6.26 -4.81
C ALA A 236 -26.60 6.78 -4.68
N GLN A 237 -26.77 8.10 -4.74
CA GLN A 237 -28.09 8.70 -4.75
C GLN A 237 -28.62 8.68 -6.17
N THR A 238 -29.84 8.15 -6.34
CA THR A 238 -30.50 8.12 -7.64
C THR A 238 -31.52 9.25 -7.72
N ASP A 239 -31.50 9.98 -8.82
CA ASP A 239 -32.52 10.93 -9.23
C ASP A 239 -33.90 10.23 -9.38
N LEU A 240 -34.99 10.99 -9.29
CA LEU A 240 -36.35 10.60 -9.69
C LEU A 240 -36.41 10.01 -11.11
N ASP A 241 -35.49 10.41 -11.99
CA ASP A 241 -35.33 9.89 -13.35
C ASP A 241 -34.46 8.62 -13.45
N GLY A 242 -33.97 8.06 -12.33
CA GLY A 242 -33.19 6.82 -12.31
C GLY A 242 -31.68 7.00 -12.59
N ASN A 243 -31.20 8.23 -12.71
CA ASN A 243 -29.78 8.53 -12.92
C ASN A 243 -29.01 8.54 -11.60
N VAL A 244 -27.84 7.90 -11.54
CA VAL A 244 -26.93 8.01 -10.38
C VAL A 244 -26.32 9.41 -10.36
N ILE A 245 -26.53 10.14 -9.28
CA ILE A 245 -25.90 11.43 -9.00
C ILE A 245 -24.43 11.15 -8.66
N GLU A 246 -23.50 11.56 -9.53
CA GLU A 246 -22.06 11.46 -9.23
C GLU A 246 -21.71 12.30 -8.00
N ASP A 247 -21.13 11.68 -6.96
CA ASP A 247 -20.53 12.40 -5.85
C ASP A 247 -19.26 13.11 -6.34
N LYS A 248 -19.39 14.40 -6.69
CA LYS A 248 -18.26 15.27 -7.00
C LYS A 248 -17.83 15.99 -5.73
N PRO A 249 -16.77 15.53 -5.02
CA PRO A 249 -16.33 16.21 -3.83
C PRO A 249 -15.85 17.63 -4.17
N GLY A 250 -16.15 18.59 -3.29
CA GLY A 250 -15.55 19.92 -3.37
C GLY A 250 -14.02 19.88 -3.27
N PHE A 251 -13.36 20.96 -3.71
CA PHE A 251 -11.89 21.07 -3.77
C PHE A 251 -11.19 20.61 -2.48
N PHE A 252 -11.64 21.09 -1.32
CA PHE A 252 -11.03 20.76 -0.03
C PHE A 252 -11.23 19.30 0.37
N ASN A 253 -12.43 18.73 0.13
CA ASN A 253 -12.67 17.32 0.43
C ASN A 253 -11.81 16.42 -0.46
N ASN A 254 -11.67 16.79 -1.74
CA ASN A 254 -10.78 16.09 -2.65
C ASN A 254 -9.31 16.17 -2.20
N ALA A 255 -8.83 17.36 -1.82
CA ALA A 255 -7.48 17.53 -1.26
C ALA A 255 -7.25 16.70 0.01
N LEU A 256 -8.24 16.62 0.90
CA LEU A 256 -8.16 15.78 2.09
C LEU A 256 -8.08 14.30 1.73
N ARG A 257 -8.79 13.81 0.70
CA ARG A 257 -8.70 12.42 0.25
C ARG A 257 -7.26 12.05 -0.17
N HIS A 258 -6.46 13.00 -0.67
CA HIS A 258 -5.04 12.75 -0.94
C HIS A 258 -4.19 12.61 0.33
N THR A 259 -4.70 12.97 1.50
CA THR A 259 -3.91 13.09 2.73
C THR A 259 -4.00 11.83 3.58
N VAL A 260 -2.85 11.42 4.13
CA VAL A 260 -2.72 10.41 5.18
C VAL A 260 -1.93 11.01 6.33
N PHE A 261 -2.45 10.89 7.54
CA PHE A 261 -1.81 11.36 8.76
C PHE A 261 -1.39 10.19 9.63
N GLY A 262 -0.21 10.27 10.24
CA GLY A 262 0.32 9.25 11.13
C GLY A 262 1.09 9.83 12.30
N VAL A 263 1.07 9.13 13.43
CA VAL A 263 1.80 9.47 14.64
C VAL A 263 2.49 8.21 15.17
N GLU A 264 3.80 8.29 15.37
CA GLU A 264 4.62 7.26 16.00
C GLU A 264 5.06 7.76 17.37
N ILE A 265 4.70 7.04 18.43
CA ILE A 265 5.04 7.34 19.82
C ILE A 265 6.15 6.36 20.24
N PHE A 266 7.17 6.89 20.92
CA PHE A 266 8.41 6.20 21.27
C PHE A 266 9.17 5.69 20.03
N PRO A 267 9.45 6.56 19.04
CA PRO A 267 10.22 6.15 17.87
C PRO A 267 11.57 5.57 18.30
N GLU A 268 11.99 4.50 17.62
CA GLU A 268 13.29 3.82 17.84
C GLU A 268 13.46 3.11 19.19
N GLN A 269 12.48 3.21 20.10
CA GLN A 269 12.51 2.50 21.38
C GLN A 269 12.12 1.01 21.24
N ALA A 270 12.27 0.26 22.33
CA ALA A 270 11.92 -1.15 22.39
C ALA A 270 10.41 -1.36 22.21
N PHE A 271 9.59 -0.57 22.89
CA PHE A 271 8.15 -0.52 22.69
C PHE A 271 7.78 0.72 21.88
N GLN A 272 6.94 0.56 20.85
CA GLN A 272 6.48 1.66 20.00
C GLN A 272 4.99 1.53 19.78
N VAL A 273 4.29 2.67 19.73
CA VAL A 273 2.86 2.74 19.42
C VAL A 273 2.67 3.62 18.20
N ARG A 274 1.79 3.22 17.30
CA ARG A 274 1.55 3.92 16.03
C ARG A 274 0.06 4.07 15.81
N LEU A 275 -0.34 5.27 15.39
CA LEU A 275 -1.71 5.61 15.05
C LEU A 275 -1.73 6.28 13.68
N GLY A 276 -2.74 5.98 12.88
CA GLY A 276 -2.86 6.51 11.53
C GLY A 276 -4.31 6.79 11.15
N TYR A 277 -4.48 7.77 10.27
CA TYR A 277 -5.76 8.15 9.69
C TYR A 277 -5.60 8.39 8.20
N ASN A 278 -6.31 7.59 7.39
CA ASN A 278 -6.38 7.76 5.95
C ASN A 278 -7.74 8.36 5.59
N PHE A 279 -7.73 9.61 5.08
CA PHE A 279 -8.93 10.37 4.79
C PHE A 279 -9.72 9.80 3.62
N ARG A 280 -9.04 9.33 2.56
CA ARG A 280 -9.69 8.65 1.43
C ARG A 280 -10.40 7.40 1.88
N ARG A 281 -9.71 6.53 2.62
CA ARG A 281 -10.29 5.29 3.15
C ARG A 281 -11.50 5.56 4.06
N ALA A 282 -11.44 6.63 4.86
CA ALA A 282 -12.55 7.05 5.69
C ALA A 282 -13.79 7.46 4.88
N GLN A 283 -13.59 8.09 3.73
CA GLN A 283 -14.66 8.58 2.85
C GLN A 283 -15.24 7.46 1.98
N GLU A 284 -14.39 6.71 1.27
CA GLU A 284 -14.81 5.66 0.34
C GLU A 284 -15.55 4.51 1.03
N LEU A 285 -15.11 4.15 2.23
CA LEU A 285 -15.70 3.06 3.03
C LEU A 285 -16.68 3.56 4.08
N SER A 286 -17.09 4.83 4.00
CA SER A 286 -18.21 5.32 4.80
C SER A 286 -19.50 4.66 4.32
N ILE A 287 -20.37 4.31 5.26
CA ILE A 287 -21.70 3.79 4.97
C ILE A 287 -22.68 4.83 5.52
N GLN A 288 -23.69 5.19 4.71
CA GLN A 288 -24.71 6.14 5.15
C GLN A 288 -25.33 5.68 6.49
N ASP A 289 -25.52 6.63 7.39
CA ASP A 289 -26.08 6.43 8.74
C ASP A 289 -25.28 5.55 9.73
N THR A 290 -24.04 5.15 9.40
CA THR A 290 -23.20 4.40 10.35
C THR A 290 -21.77 4.92 10.51
N ARG A 291 -21.29 5.02 11.76
CA ARG A 291 -19.90 5.39 12.07
C ARG A 291 -18.95 4.20 11.88
N ALA A 292 -18.37 4.07 10.68
CA ALA A 292 -17.51 2.94 10.33
C ALA A 292 -16.06 3.04 10.87
N PHE A 293 -15.55 4.23 11.19
CA PHE A 293 -14.13 4.47 11.57
C PHE A 293 -13.10 3.82 10.61
N SER A 294 -13.48 3.64 9.33
CA SER A 294 -12.71 2.94 8.31
C SER A 294 -11.37 3.62 7.94
N GLY A 295 -11.18 4.88 8.30
CA GLY A 295 -9.90 5.57 8.13
C GLY A 295 -8.83 5.21 9.15
N VAL A 296 -9.21 4.69 10.33
CA VAL A 296 -8.33 4.56 11.49
C VAL A 296 -7.51 3.27 11.43
N SER A 297 -6.22 3.39 11.72
CA SER A 297 -5.32 2.27 11.97
C SER A 297 -4.51 2.50 13.24
N ALA A 298 -4.20 1.41 13.95
CA ALA A 298 -3.39 1.42 15.14
C ALA A 298 -2.47 0.21 15.17
N GLY A 299 -1.28 0.36 15.73
CA GLY A 299 -0.35 -0.75 15.85
C GLY A 299 0.66 -0.52 16.98
N PHE A 300 1.31 -1.59 17.37
CA PHE A 300 2.41 -1.54 18.33
C PHE A 300 3.55 -2.44 17.86
N SER A 301 4.74 -2.21 18.42
CA SER A 301 5.86 -3.12 18.24
C SER A 301 6.65 -3.28 19.53
N LEU A 302 7.19 -4.47 19.75
CA LEU A 302 8.00 -4.82 20.90
C LEU A 302 9.29 -5.50 20.42
N LYS A 303 10.44 -4.91 20.77
CA LYS A 303 11.77 -5.47 20.53
C LYS A 303 12.19 -6.32 21.74
N ILE A 304 12.56 -7.57 21.46
CA ILE A 304 13.14 -8.50 22.42
C ILE A 304 14.43 -9.04 21.78
N ASN A 305 15.58 -8.67 22.33
CA ASN A 305 16.90 -9.02 21.79
C ASN A 305 17.05 -8.61 20.31
N LYS A 306 17.33 -9.58 19.43
CA LYS A 306 17.49 -9.41 17.99
C LYS A 306 16.16 -9.44 17.22
N MET A 307 15.04 -9.72 17.90
CA MET A 307 13.73 -9.83 17.26
C MET A 307 12.85 -8.63 17.61
N ARG A 308 12.03 -8.19 16.66
CA ARG A 308 10.97 -7.23 16.89
C ARG A 308 9.66 -7.77 16.35
N PHE A 309 8.70 -7.94 17.25
CA PHE A 309 7.34 -8.32 16.93
C PHE A 309 6.52 -7.06 16.73
N SER A 310 5.80 -6.98 15.61
CA SER A 310 4.93 -5.88 15.29
C SER A 310 3.54 -6.40 14.98
N TYR A 311 2.54 -5.66 15.43
CA TYR A 311 1.14 -5.97 15.21
C TYR A 311 0.39 -4.71 14.85
N THR A 312 -0.55 -4.82 13.92
CA THR A 312 -1.32 -3.70 13.42
C THR A 312 -2.73 -4.12 13.12
N HIS A 313 -3.64 -3.27 13.58
CA HIS A 313 -5.07 -3.36 13.35
C HIS A 313 -5.49 -2.17 12.46
N ALA A 314 -6.01 -2.47 11.28
CA ALA A 314 -6.63 -1.50 10.41
C ALA A 314 -8.08 -1.91 10.15
N ARG A 315 -9.01 -0.97 10.32
CA ARG A 315 -10.45 -1.21 10.14
C ARG A 315 -10.84 -0.79 8.73
N TYR A 316 -11.35 -1.70 7.91
CA TYR A 316 -11.75 -1.40 6.53
C TYR A 316 -13.28 -1.28 6.39
N THR A 317 -14.08 -2.21 6.90
CA THR A 317 -15.56 -2.10 6.85
C THR A 317 -16.21 -2.56 8.16
N LEU A 318 -17.53 -2.39 8.27
CA LEU A 318 -18.34 -2.90 9.40
C LEU A 318 -18.67 -4.38 9.26
N ALA A 319 -18.83 -4.88 8.03
CA ALA A 319 -19.17 -6.28 7.76
C ALA A 319 -17.96 -7.22 7.81
N SER A 320 -16.75 -6.69 7.61
CA SER A 320 -15.51 -7.45 7.80
C SER A 320 -14.63 -6.71 8.80
N HIS A 321 -14.68 -7.23 10.02
CA HIS A 321 -13.81 -6.79 11.08
C HIS A 321 -12.40 -7.31 10.80
N THR A 322 -11.46 -6.38 10.66
CA THR A 322 -10.04 -6.58 11.01
C THR A 322 -9.16 -7.09 9.86
N SER A 323 -8.44 -6.18 9.18
CA SER A 323 -7.19 -6.62 8.53
C SER A 323 -6.10 -6.64 9.58
N LEU A 324 -5.70 -7.84 9.94
CA LEU A 324 -4.62 -8.10 10.90
C LEU A 324 -3.31 -8.14 10.17
N PHE A 325 -2.40 -7.22 10.51
CA PHE A 325 -1.05 -7.23 9.98
C PHE A 325 -0.11 -7.61 11.11
N GLY A 326 0.48 -8.81 11.02
CA GLY A 326 1.53 -9.29 11.90
C GLY A 326 2.88 -9.24 11.19
N GLY A 327 3.94 -8.92 11.93
CA GLY A 327 5.28 -8.83 11.36
C GLY A 327 6.35 -9.18 12.36
N VAL A 328 7.41 -9.82 11.87
CA VAL A 328 8.62 -10.11 12.64
C VAL A 328 9.79 -9.54 11.87
N ASN A 329 10.55 -8.67 12.53
CA ASN A 329 11.86 -8.23 12.08
C ASN A 329 12.93 -8.94 12.92
N ILE A 330 13.97 -9.45 12.27
CA ILE A 330 15.06 -10.21 12.86
C ILE A 330 16.37 -9.57 12.41
N ASN A 331 17.18 -9.15 13.38
CA ASN A 331 18.57 -8.79 13.18
C ASN A 331 19.42 -10.07 13.12
N LEU A 332 20.09 -10.31 12.00
CA LEU A 332 20.91 -11.51 11.77
C LEU A 332 22.38 -11.34 12.19
N GLN A 333 22.80 -10.14 12.63
CA GLN A 333 24.13 -9.89 13.21
C GLN A 333 24.20 -10.30 14.66
#